data_AF-A0A9E5AH61-F1
#
_entry.id   AF-A0A9E5AH61-F1
#
_cell.length_a   1.000
_cell.length_b   1.000
_cell.length_c   1.000
_cell.angle_alpha   90.00
_cell.angle_beta   90.00
_cell.angle_gamma   90.00
#
_symmetry.space_group_name_H-M   'P 1'
#
loop_
_entity.id
_entity.type
_entity.pdbx_description
1 polymer ?
#
loop_
_entity_poly.entity_id
_entity_poly.type
_entity_poly.pdbx_seq_one_letter_code
_entity_poly.pdbx_strand_id
1 'polypeptide(L)' 'MQKLDAAGVNVAVRFLLVDTPETAKPEVAAECGADDAKAFTKSAILASAAAVCLLAEPSGEDTDVYGRLLRYVYIKDPK' A
#
# COMPACT_ATOMS: atom_id res chain seq x y z
N MET A 1 6.68 -11.77 2.43
CA MET A 1 6.74 -11.65 0.97
C MET A 1 7.13 -10.23 0.63
N GLN A 2 8.35 -10.04 0.15
CA GLN A 2 8.83 -8.76 -0.38
C GLN A 2 8.25 -8.60 -1.79
N LYS A 3 7.55 -7.51 -2.06
CA LYS A 3 6.99 -7.24 -3.40
C LYS A 3 8.01 -6.40 -4.17
N LEU A 4 8.52 -7.02 -5.21
CA LEU A 4 9.45 -6.42 -6.14
C LEU A 4 8.66 -5.72 -7.26
N ASP A 5 9.15 -4.61 -7.79
CA ASP A 5 8.65 -4.02 -9.02
C ASP A 5 8.92 -4.94 -10.24
N ALA A 6 8.52 -4.50 -11.44
CA ALA A 6 8.79 -5.24 -12.67
C ALA A 6 10.29 -5.43 -12.97
N ALA A 7 11.18 -4.70 -12.29
CA ALA A 7 12.63 -4.78 -12.38
C ALA A 7 13.28 -5.61 -11.26
N GLY A 8 12.50 -6.18 -10.32
CA GLY A 8 13.04 -6.97 -9.22
C GLY A 8 13.50 -6.15 -8.01
N VAL A 9 13.02 -4.92 -7.84
CA VAL A 9 13.40 -4.00 -6.74
C VAL A 9 12.28 -3.87 -5.71
N ASN A 10 12.60 -3.94 -4.42
CA ASN A 10 11.61 -3.66 -3.37
C ASN A 10 11.19 -2.19 -3.41
N VAL A 11 9.90 -1.96 -3.69
CA VAL A 11 9.32 -0.62 -3.73
C VAL A 11 8.29 -0.43 -2.63
N ALA A 12 8.26 0.78 -2.07
CA ALA A 12 7.20 1.20 -1.17
C ALA A 12 6.04 1.77 -1.99
N VAL A 13 4.80 1.46 -1.59
CA VAL A 13 3.59 1.91 -2.29
C VAL A 13 2.71 2.67 -1.30
N ARG A 14 2.28 3.88 -1.67
CA ARG A 14 1.28 4.69 -0.97
C ARG A 14 -0.06 4.49 -1.69
N PHE A 15 -1.07 4.08 -0.94
CA PHE A 15 -2.40 3.84 -1.49
C PHE A 15 -3.06 5.19 -1.77
N LEU A 16 -3.44 5.45 -3.01
CA LEU A 16 -4.11 6.70 -3.34
C LEU A 16 -5.48 6.78 -2.67
N LEU A 17 -5.84 7.99 -2.22
CA LEU A 17 -7.15 8.34 -1.62
C LEU A 17 -7.54 7.59 -0.33
N VAL A 18 -6.58 6.92 0.31
CA VAL A 18 -6.79 6.23 1.59
C VAL A 18 -5.86 6.83 2.64
N ASP A 19 -6.36 7.30 3.77
CA ASP A 19 -5.51 7.69 4.90
C ASP A 19 -5.88 6.82 6.10
N THR A 20 -5.03 5.82 6.37
CA THR A 20 -5.26 4.88 7.47
C THR A 20 -4.79 5.50 8.78
N PRO A 21 -5.42 5.16 9.92
CA PRO A 21 -4.90 5.54 11.22
C PRO A 21 -3.45 5.10 11.38
N GLU A 22 -2.60 6.00 11.86
CA GLU A 22 -1.16 5.77 11.89
C GLU A 22 -0.79 4.83 13.06
N THR A 23 0.10 3.89 12.79
CA THR A 23 0.64 3.00 13.82
C THR A 23 1.60 3.74 14.74
N ALA A 24 1.84 3.20 15.94
CA ALA A 24 2.74 3.80 16.91
C ALA A 24 4.14 4.10 16.32
N LYS A 25 4.70 5.24 16.72
CA LYS A 25 6.07 5.68 16.45
C LYS A 25 6.76 5.99 17.78
N PRO A 26 8.09 6.12 17.84
CA PRO A 26 8.73 6.62 19.06
C PRO A 26 8.04 7.90 19.52
N GLU A 27 7.63 7.94 20.79
CA GLU A 27 6.94 9.07 21.44
C GLU A 27 5.49 9.34 21.00
N VAL A 28 4.94 8.58 20.04
CA VAL A 28 3.56 8.75 19.55
C VAL A 28 2.80 7.43 19.63
N ALA A 29 1.73 7.41 20.43
CA ALA A 29 0.83 6.26 20.52
C ALA A 29 0.13 5.99 19.18
N ALA A 30 -0.25 4.73 18.95
CA ALA A 30 -1.03 4.36 17.78
C ALA A 30 -2.40 5.05 17.80
N GLU A 31 -2.87 5.44 16.63
CA GLU A 31 -4.23 5.97 16.47
C GLU A 31 -5.28 4.86 16.60
N CYS A 32 -6.51 5.25 16.94
CA CYS A 32 -7.63 4.32 17.08
C CYS A 32 -7.86 3.56 15.75
N GLY A 33 -7.81 2.23 15.80
CA GLY A 33 -8.01 1.37 14.63
C GLY A 33 -6.75 1.14 13.77
N ALA A 34 -5.58 1.65 14.16
CA ALA A 34 -4.34 1.46 13.40
C ALA A 34 -3.94 -0.02 13.24
N ASP A 35 -4.06 -0.80 14.32
CA ASP A 35 -3.74 -2.23 14.29
C ASP A 35 -4.74 -3.03 13.44
N ASP A 36 -6.02 -2.66 13.48
CA ASP A 36 -7.06 -3.30 12.65
C ASP A 36 -6.85 -2.99 11.16
N ALA A 37 -6.56 -1.72 10.82
CA ALA A 37 -6.26 -1.32 9.45
C ALA A 37 -5.03 -2.06 8.91
N LYS A 38 -3.95 -2.14 9.71
CA LYS A 38 -2.74 -2.88 9.38
C LYS A 38 -3.03 -4.38 9.17
N ALA A 39 -3.77 -4.99 10.09
CA ALA A 39 -4.12 -6.41 10.01
C ALA A 39 -4.97 -6.71 8.77
N PHE A 40 -5.96 -5.85 8.48
CA PHE A 40 -6.82 -5.96 7.30
C PHE A 40 -6.01 -5.88 6.00
N THR A 41 -5.16 -4.86 5.82
CA THR A 41 -4.37 -4.73 4.59
C THR A 41 -3.44 -5.93 4.40
N LYS A 42 -2.81 -6.40 5.48
CA LYS A 42 -1.93 -7.57 5.44
C LYS A 42 -2.71 -8.84 5.06
N SER A 43 -3.86 -9.08 5.69
CA SER A 43 -4.66 -10.28 5.43
C SER A 43 -5.26 -10.26 4.03
N ALA A 44 -5.79 -9.13 3.56
CA ALA A 44 -6.36 -8.98 2.22
C ALA A 44 -5.31 -9.24 1.12
N ILE A 45 -4.08 -8.73 1.31
CA ILE A 45 -2.99 -8.97 0.37
C ILE A 45 -2.53 -10.44 0.38
N LEU A 46 -2.37 -11.04 1.56
CA LEU A 46 -1.91 -12.43 1.70
C LEU A 46 -2.97 -13.45 1.26
N ALA A 47 -4.25 -13.12 1.39
CA ALA A 47 -5.36 -13.96 0.94
C ALA A 47 -5.52 -13.95 -0.58
N SER A 48 -4.92 -12.98 -1.28
CA SER A 48 -4.90 -13.01 -2.74
C SER A 48 -3.94 -14.09 -3.23
N ALA A 49 -4.49 -15.16 -3.81
CA ALA A 49 -3.72 -16.19 -4.52
C ALA A 49 -3.09 -15.66 -5.82
N ALA A 50 -3.50 -14.48 -6.27
CA ALA A 50 -3.05 -13.83 -7.49
C ALA A 50 -2.08 -12.68 -7.20
N ALA A 51 -1.38 -12.24 -8.25
CA ALA A 51 -0.59 -11.01 -8.20
C ALA A 51 -1.48 -9.81 -7.82
N VAL A 52 -0.90 -8.83 -7.13
CA VAL A 52 -1.57 -7.56 -6.84
C VAL A 52 -1.38 -6.62 -8.02
N CYS A 53 -2.47 -5.98 -8.46
CA CYS A 53 -2.45 -4.98 -9.51
C CYS A 53 -2.20 -3.60 -8.91
N LEU A 54 -1.23 -2.88 -9.46
CA LEU A 54 -0.90 -1.51 -9.10
C LEU A 54 -1.27 -0.60 -10.27
N LEU A 55 -2.29 0.24 -10.08
CA LEU A 55 -2.75 1.18 -11.09
C LEU A 55 -2.28 2.59 -10.72
N ALA A 56 -1.55 3.24 -11.63
CA ALA A 56 -1.14 4.63 -11.47
C ALA A 56 -2.28 5.58 -11.87
N GLU A 57 -2.32 6.77 -11.27
CA GLU A 57 -3.20 7.86 -11.70
C GLU A 57 -2.63 8.49 -12.98
N PRO A 58 -3.34 8.46 -14.13
CA PRO A 58 -2.76 8.87 -15.42
C PRO A 58 -2.28 10.33 -15.49
N SER A 59 -2.91 11.22 -14.73
CA SER A 59 -2.58 12.66 -14.69
C SER A 59 -1.81 13.05 -13.42
N GLY A 60 -1.50 12.09 -12.55
CA GLY A 60 -0.84 12.32 -11.28
C GLY A 60 0.67 12.13 -11.32
N GLU A 61 1.32 12.47 -10.23
CA GLU A 61 2.72 12.10 -10.00
C GLU A 61 2.83 10.58 -9.81
N ASP A 62 3.96 10.00 -10.28
CA ASP A 62 4.18 8.57 -10.12
C ASP A 62 4.66 8.19 -8.71
N THR A 63 5.37 9.11 -8.06
CA THR A 63 5.94 8.96 -6.72
C THR A 63 5.73 10.20 -5.88
N ASP A 64 5.62 10.02 -4.56
CA ASP A 64 5.69 11.15 -3.63
C ASP A 64 7.13 11.58 -3.31
N VAL A 65 7.25 12.66 -2.52
CA VAL A 65 8.54 13.22 -2.06
C VAL A 65 9.39 12.24 -1.22
N TYR A 66 8.82 11.12 -0.76
CA TYR A 66 9.51 10.06 -0.02
C TYR A 66 9.92 8.90 -0.92
N GLY A 67 9.69 8.99 -2.24
CA GLY A 67 10.05 7.97 -3.22
C GLY A 67 9.10 6.76 -3.23
N ARG A 68 7.89 6.88 -2.65
CA ARG A 68 6.89 5.79 -2.68
C ARG A 68 6.05 5.91 -3.94
N LEU A 69 5.77 4.78 -4.59
CA LEU A 69 4.85 4.74 -5.73
C LEU A 69 3.43 5.13 -5.29
N LEU A 70 2.79 6.03 -6.02
CA LEU A 70 1.39 6.43 -5.82
C LEU A 70 0.47 5.52 -6.62
N ARG A 71 -0.29 4.64 -5.97
CA ARG A 71 -1.08 3.61 -6.68
C ARG A 71 -2.46 3.39 -6.06
N TYR A 72 -3.43 3.10 -6.92
CA TYR A 72 -4.59 2.29 -6.52
C TYR A 72 -4.18 0.82 -6.50
N VAL A 73 -4.55 0.10 -5.44
CA VAL A 73 -4.09 -1.26 -5.19
C VAL A 73 -5.26 -2.22 -5.21
N TYR A 74 -5.22 -3.19 -6.12
CA TYR A 74 -6.28 -4.18 -6.30
C TYR A 74 -5.74 -5.60 -6.06
N ILE A 75 -6.49 -6.39 -5.29
CA ILE A 75 -6.17 -7.80 -4.99
C ILE A 75 -6.73 -8.79 -6.03
N LYS A 76 -7.41 -8.26 -7.05
CA LYS A 76 -7.91 -8.96 -8.23
C LYS A 76 -7.85 -7.97 -9.40
N ASP A 77 -7.86 -8.48 -10.63
CA ASP A 77 -7.88 -7.62 -11.81
C ASP A 77 -9.12 -6.70 -11.78
N PRO A 78 -8.94 -5.37 -11.86
CA PRO A 78 -10.05 -4.41 -11.81
C PRO A 78 -10.83 -4.25 -13.13
N LYS A 79 -10.70 -5.16 -14.10
CA LYS A 79 -11.46 -5.15 -15.38
C LYS A 79 -12.91 -4.69 -15.25
#